data_AF-I4A0B7-F1
#
_entry.id   AF-I4A0B7-F1
#
_cell.length_a   1.000
_cell.length_b   1.000
_cell.length_c   1.000
_cell.angle_alpha   90.00
_cell.angle_beta   90.00
_cell.angle_gamma   90.00
#
_symmetry.space_group_name_H-M   'P 1'
#
loop_
_entity.id
_entity.type
_entity.pdbx_description
1 polymer ?
#
loop_
_entity_poly.entity_id
_entity_poly.type
_entity_poly.pdbx_seq_one_letter_code
_entity_poly.pdbx_strand_id
1 'polypeptide(L)'
;MKQFRLNVVIEYLDKDLPIKNRGIIHPILKSLALMHHLDYVIDKDSQTFLKEAMPTSSLFDLVYFRSTENSRIERKQLKKVIELIFDHYNPLLGGVDVYCMYQKFLKTFPFPKSFVRPLNYPYAEVYENGSPTLCIWKEELLDILDDVS
;
A
#
# COMPACT_ATOMS: atom_id res chain seq x y z
N MET A 1 -13.79 -0.99 -16.52
CA MET A 1 -12.33 -0.75 -16.55
C MET A 1 -11.60 -2.08 -16.56
N LYS A 2 -10.44 -2.21 -17.21
CA LYS A 2 -9.69 -3.49 -17.24
C LYS A 2 -9.12 -3.79 -15.85
N GLN A 3 -9.31 -5.00 -15.36
CA GLN A 3 -8.70 -5.44 -14.10
C GLN A 3 -7.17 -5.31 -14.17
N PHE A 4 -6.57 -4.74 -13.12
CA PHE A 4 -5.14 -4.57 -12.99
C PHE A 4 -4.64 -4.83 -11.58
N ARG A 5 -3.33 -5.04 -11.51
CA ARG A 5 -2.53 -5.04 -10.28
C ARG A 5 -1.42 -4.03 -10.40
N LEU A 6 -1.03 -3.43 -9.28
CA LEU A 6 0.11 -2.54 -9.16
C LEU A 6 0.74 -2.76 -7.80
N ASN A 7 2.02 -3.08 -7.76
CA ASN A 7 2.76 -3.18 -6.51
C ASN A 7 3.65 -1.94 -6.38
N VAL A 8 3.66 -1.35 -5.19
CA VAL A 8 4.51 -0.22 -4.82
C VAL A 8 5.55 -0.73 -3.85
N VAL A 9 6.81 -0.48 -4.17
CA VAL A 9 7.96 -0.79 -3.32
C VAL A 9 8.30 0.46 -2.54
N ILE A 10 8.47 0.31 -1.24
CA ILE A 10 9.01 1.34 -0.36
C ILE A 10 10.35 0.82 0.15
N GLU A 11 11.44 1.40 -0.33
CA GLU A 11 12.80 1.04 0.06
C GLU A 11 13.32 2.00 1.13
N TYR A 12 13.79 1.42 2.23
CA TYR A 12 14.40 2.13 3.32
C TYR A 12 15.90 1.87 3.32
N LEU A 13 16.69 2.93 3.10
CA LEU A 13 18.14 2.85 3.05
C LEU A 13 18.82 2.68 4.43
N ASP A 14 18.04 2.85 5.52
CA ASP A 14 18.48 2.66 6.90
C ASP A 14 17.35 1.99 7.70
N LYS A 15 17.73 1.12 8.64
CA LYS A 15 16.85 0.35 9.54
C LYS A 15 15.93 1.21 10.43
N ASP A 16 16.29 2.47 10.68
CA ASP A 16 15.49 3.36 11.54
C ASP A 16 14.45 4.17 10.74
N LEU A 17 14.57 4.22 9.40
CA LEU A 17 13.64 4.95 8.53
C LEU A 17 12.21 4.37 8.50
N PRO A 18 11.97 3.04 8.55
CA PRO A 18 10.61 2.52 8.61
C PRO A 18 9.82 3.07 9.79
N ILE A 19 10.45 3.20 10.96
CA ILE A 19 9.80 3.71 12.18
C ILE A 19 9.31 5.15 11.96
N LYS A 20 10.12 5.98 11.30
CA LYS A 20 9.81 7.39 11.06
C LYS A 20 8.81 7.61 9.93
N ASN A 21 8.81 6.76 8.90
CA ASN A 21 8.12 7.04 7.65
C ASN A 21 6.84 6.23 7.43
N ARG A 22 6.69 5.05 8.05
CA ARG A 22 5.48 4.21 7.88
C ARG A 22 4.20 4.95 8.29
N GLY A 23 4.26 5.76 9.34
CA GLY A 23 3.15 6.60 9.82
C GLY A 23 2.70 7.68 8.83
N ILE A 24 3.48 7.96 7.79
CA ILE A 24 3.16 8.97 6.76
C ILE A 24 2.83 8.27 5.44
N ILE A 25 3.71 7.37 4.98
CA ILE A 25 3.60 6.74 3.66
C ILE A 25 2.42 5.76 3.60
N HIS A 26 2.23 4.92 4.64
CA HIS A 26 1.17 3.91 4.61
C HIS A 26 -0.22 4.54 4.61
N PRO A 27 -0.54 5.55 5.45
CA PRO A 27 -1.83 6.23 5.37
C PRO A 27 -2.11 6.84 3.99
N ILE A 28 -1.15 7.53 3.37
CA ILE A 28 -1.32 8.10 2.02
C ILE A 28 -1.74 7.02 1.01
N LEU A 29 -1.04 5.88 1.02
CA LEU A 29 -1.34 4.76 0.12
C LEU A 29 -2.70 4.11 0.43
N LYS A 30 -3.09 4.00 1.71
CA LYS A 30 -4.43 3.54 2.11
C LYS A 30 -5.53 4.50 1.65
N SER A 31 -5.30 5.81 1.75
CA SER A 31 -6.24 6.82 1.27
C SER A 31 -6.42 6.74 -0.25
N LEU A 32 -5.36 6.50 -1.02
CA LEU A 32 -5.49 6.21 -2.46
C LEU A 32 -6.34 4.96 -2.71
N ALA A 33 -6.17 3.91 -1.91
CA ALA A 33 -6.98 2.70 -2.03
C ALA A 33 -8.46 2.98 -1.79
N LEU A 34 -8.77 3.75 -0.73
CA LEU A 34 -10.11 4.16 -0.37
C LEU A 34 -10.77 5.02 -1.46
N MET A 35 -10.12 6.12 -1.86
CA MET A 35 -10.65 7.06 -2.85
C MET A 35 -10.94 6.40 -4.21
N HIS A 36 -10.18 5.36 -4.55
CA HIS A 36 -10.29 4.68 -5.84
C HIS A 36 -10.87 3.26 -5.77
N HIS A 37 -11.40 2.85 -4.61
CA HIS A 37 -11.99 1.52 -4.36
C HIS A 37 -11.09 0.37 -4.84
N LEU A 38 -9.85 0.37 -4.38
CA LEU A 38 -8.85 -0.66 -4.65
C LEU A 38 -8.72 -1.59 -3.45
N ASP A 39 -8.66 -2.90 -3.70
CA ASP A 39 -8.20 -3.84 -2.69
C ASP A 39 -6.69 -3.60 -2.46
N TYR A 40 -6.24 -3.66 -1.20
CA TYR A 40 -4.83 -3.45 -0.88
C TYR A 40 -4.28 -4.40 0.18
N VAL A 41 -2.95 -4.54 0.19
CA VAL A 41 -2.18 -5.23 1.23
C VAL A 41 -0.92 -4.41 1.50
N ILE A 42 -0.51 -4.28 2.76
CA ILE A 42 0.79 -3.74 3.14
C ILE A 42 1.58 -4.86 3.80
N ASP A 43 2.54 -5.40 3.08
CA ASP A 43 3.51 -6.39 3.57
C ASP A 43 4.74 -5.65 4.08
N LYS A 44 4.83 -5.52 5.41
CA LYS A 44 5.93 -4.81 6.07
C LYS A 44 7.15 -5.72 6.17
N ASP A 45 8.34 -5.14 6.02
CA ASP A 45 9.62 -5.87 6.15
C ASP A 45 9.70 -7.08 5.21
N SER A 46 9.22 -6.89 3.96
CA SER A 46 9.01 -7.95 2.98
C SER A 46 10.31 -8.68 2.61
N GLN A 47 10.46 -9.87 3.15
CA GLN A 47 11.60 -10.75 2.90
C GLN A 47 11.60 -11.34 1.48
N THR A 48 10.45 -11.38 0.82
CA THR A 48 10.29 -11.93 -0.53
C THR A 48 11.01 -11.06 -1.55
N PHE A 49 10.91 -9.74 -1.42
CA PHE A 49 11.59 -8.81 -2.33
C PHE A 49 13.10 -8.81 -2.13
N LEU A 50 13.56 -8.92 -0.88
CA LEU A 50 14.98 -9.02 -0.53
C LEU A 50 15.69 -10.19 -1.21
N LYS A 51 15.05 -11.35 -1.29
CA LYS A 51 15.64 -12.55 -1.91
C LYS A 51 15.82 -12.43 -3.42
N GLU A 52 15.04 -11.59 -4.08
CA GLU A 52 15.02 -11.47 -5.55
C GLU A 52 15.74 -10.21 -6.07
N ALA A 53 15.80 -9.13 -5.28
CA ALA A 53 16.19 -7.82 -5.79
C ALA A 53 17.67 -7.45 -5.58
N MET A 54 18.30 -7.65 -4.40
CA MET A 54 19.70 -7.24 -4.14
C MET A 54 20.30 -7.85 -2.85
N PRO A 55 21.64 -7.93 -2.71
CA PRO A 55 22.35 -8.32 -1.49
C PRO A 55 22.59 -7.16 -0.50
N THR A 56 21.75 -6.11 -0.51
CA THR A 56 21.93 -4.93 0.36
C THR A 56 21.15 -5.07 1.66
N SER A 57 21.63 -4.40 2.72
CA SER A 57 21.00 -4.34 4.05
C SER A 57 19.73 -3.48 4.13
N SER A 58 19.17 -3.08 2.98
CA SER A 58 17.97 -2.22 2.92
C SER A 58 16.74 -2.98 3.44
N LEU A 59 15.79 -2.28 4.06
CA LEU A 59 14.49 -2.85 4.39
C LEU A 59 13.46 -2.44 3.34
N PHE A 60 12.47 -3.28 3.08
CA PHE A 60 11.45 -3.00 2.08
C PHE A 60 10.06 -3.23 2.66
N ASP A 61 9.13 -2.31 2.39
CA ASP A 61 7.69 -2.62 2.45
C ASP A 61 7.16 -2.79 1.03
N LEU A 62 6.23 -3.73 0.88
CA LEU A 62 5.57 -3.97 -0.39
C LEU A 62 4.07 -3.72 -0.23
N VAL A 63 3.57 -2.73 -0.97
CA VAL A 63 2.15 -2.40 -1.00
C VAL A 63 1.55 -2.93 -2.29
N TYR A 64 0.56 -3.81 -2.16
CA TYR A 64 -0.14 -4.41 -3.29
C TYR A 64 -1.45 -3.67 -3.50
N PHE A 65 -1.73 -3.27 -4.74
CA PHE A 65 -3.05 -2.80 -5.16
C PHE A 65 -3.64 -3.74 -6.21
N ARG A 66 -4.94 -3.99 -6.08
CA ARG A 66 -5.73 -4.71 -7.08
C ARG A 66 -7.03 -3.97 -7.33
N SER A 67 -7.33 -3.72 -8.61
CA SER A 67 -8.61 -3.14 -8.98
C SER A 67 -9.76 -4.14 -8.78
N THR A 68 -10.90 -3.60 -8.38
CA THR A 68 -12.19 -4.27 -8.33
C THR A 68 -13.08 -3.82 -9.49
N GLU A 69 -14.30 -4.33 -9.56
CA GLU A 69 -15.34 -3.83 -10.47
C GLU A 69 -15.73 -2.36 -10.19
N ASN A 70 -15.55 -1.90 -8.96
CA ASN A 70 -15.92 -0.55 -8.50
C ASN A 70 -14.76 0.45 -8.58
N SER A 71 -13.58 0.02 -9.00
CA SER A 71 -12.40 0.88 -9.03
C SER A 71 -12.55 2.05 -10.00
N ARG A 72 -12.09 3.23 -9.58
CA ARG A 72 -12.31 4.51 -10.28
C ARG A 72 -11.05 5.12 -10.91
N ILE A 73 -9.96 4.37 -10.96
CA ILE A 73 -8.67 4.83 -11.51
C ILE A 73 -8.02 3.77 -12.36
N GLU A 74 -7.45 4.16 -13.49
CA GLU A 74 -6.67 3.24 -14.31
C GLU A 74 -5.25 3.06 -13.76
N ARG A 75 -4.66 1.89 -14.01
CA ARG A 75 -3.29 1.56 -13.58
C ARG A 75 -2.25 2.64 -13.92
N LYS A 76 -2.30 3.18 -15.14
CA LYS A 76 -1.32 4.18 -15.61
C LYS A 76 -1.48 5.50 -14.85
N GLN A 77 -2.71 5.89 -14.55
CA GLN A 77 -3.01 7.10 -13.79
C GLN A 77 -2.63 6.92 -12.33
N LEU A 78 -2.96 5.78 -11.71
CA LEU A 78 -2.55 5.46 -10.34
C LEU A 78 -1.03 5.49 -10.19
N LYS A 79 -0.30 4.86 -11.12
CA LYS A 79 1.16 4.90 -11.16
C LYS A 79 1.68 6.35 -11.18
N LYS A 80 1.15 7.20 -12.06
CA LYS A 80 1.55 8.62 -12.14
C LYS A 80 1.26 9.40 -10.85
N VAL A 81 0.11 9.14 -10.22
CA VAL A 81 -0.26 9.79 -8.94
C VAL A 81 0.74 9.41 -7.85
N ILE A 82 1.08 8.13 -7.73
CA ILE A 82 2.08 7.65 -6.77
C ILE A 82 3.45 8.28 -7.06
N GLU A 83 3.89 8.24 -8.32
CA GLU A 83 5.15 8.87 -8.73
C GLU A 83 5.16 10.36 -8.37
N LEU A 84 4.09 11.12 -8.65
CA LEU A 84 4.01 12.55 -8.32
C LEU A 84 4.03 12.84 -6.81
N ILE A 85 3.33 12.04 -6.01
CA ILE A 85 3.27 12.22 -4.55
C ILE A 85 4.66 12.02 -3.92
N PHE A 86 5.44 11.07 -4.45
CA PHE A 86 6.73 10.69 -3.88
C PHE A 86 7.94 11.17 -4.70
N ASP A 87 7.74 11.95 -5.78
CA ASP A 87 8.80 12.45 -6.67
C ASP A 87 9.89 13.27 -5.95
N HIS A 88 9.53 13.87 -4.80
CA HIS A 88 10.42 14.70 -4.00
C HIS A 88 11.15 13.95 -2.88
N TYR A 89 10.86 12.66 -2.67
CA TYR A 89 11.62 11.83 -1.75
C TYR A 89 12.97 11.49 -2.41
N ASN A 90 13.99 12.32 -2.18
CA ASN A 90 15.32 12.12 -2.76
C ASN A 90 16.12 11.07 -1.95
N PRO A 91 16.43 9.88 -2.52
CA PRO A 91 17.18 8.84 -1.82
C PRO A 91 18.61 9.29 -1.47
N LEU A 92 19.20 10.21 -2.25
CA LEU A 92 20.58 10.70 -2.09
C LEU A 92 20.77 11.63 -0.87
N LEU A 93 19.68 12.06 -0.22
CA LEU A 93 19.71 12.84 1.02
C LEU A 93 19.41 11.97 2.26
N GLY A 94 19.59 10.64 2.16
CA GLY A 94 19.29 9.68 3.23
C GLY A 94 17.83 9.22 3.23
N GLY A 95 17.20 9.23 2.05
CA GLY A 95 15.75 9.13 1.89
C GLY A 95 15.19 7.72 1.77
N VAL A 96 13.87 7.64 1.97
CA VAL A 96 13.04 6.51 1.56
C VAL A 96 12.76 6.63 0.07
N ASP A 97 12.91 5.56 -0.69
CA ASP A 97 12.51 5.54 -2.11
C ASP A 97 11.16 4.84 -2.26
N VAL A 98 10.24 5.42 -3.04
CA VAL A 98 8.90 4.88 -3.26
C VAL A 98 8.63 4.80 -4.76
N TYR A 99 8.52 3.58 -5.28
CA TYR A 99 8.36 3.38 -6.71
C TYR A 99 7.40 2.23 -7.06
N CYS A 100 6.80 2.33 -8.24
CA CYS A 100 5.93 1.29 -8.77
C CYS A 100 6.73 0.17 -9.43
N MET A 101 6.53 -1.07 -8.99
CA MET A 101 7.17 -2.26 -9.55
C MET A 101 6.85 -2.44 -11.04
N TYR A 102 7.85 -2.85 -11.83
CA TYR A 102 7.66 -3.18 -13.24
C TYR A 102 6.72 -4.38 -13.43
N GLN A 103 5.88 -4.35 -14.46
CA GLN A 103 4.87 -5.38 -14.73
C GLN A 103 5.43 -6.80 -14.82
N LYS A 104 6.66 -6.95 -15.35
CA LYS A 104 7.30 -8.26 -15.51
C LYS A 104 7.47 -9.00 -14.17
N PHE A 105 7.61 -8.28 -13.06
CA PHE A 105 7.79 -8.85 -11.73
C PHE A 105 6.47 -9.17 -11.01
N LEU A 106 5.31 -8.68 -11.49
CA LEU A 106 4.00 -8.94 -10.85
C LEU A 106 3.59 -10.42 -10.89
N LYS A 107 4.26 -11.25 -11.69
CA LYS A 107 4.06 -12.71 -11.70
C LYS A 107 4.75 -13.37 -10.51
N THR A 108 5.91 -12.86 -10.12
CA THR A 108 6.67 -13.35 -8.97
C THR A 108 6.09 -12.87 -7.64
N PHE A 109 5.44 -11.71 -7.66
CA PHE A 109 4.72 -11.14 -6.52
C PHE A 109 3.20 -11.18 -6.76
N PRO A 110 2.54 -12.35 -6.60
CA PRO A 110 1.10 -12.48 -6.74
C PRO A 110 0.38 -11.63 -5.68
N PHE A 111 -0.87 -11.24 -5.97
CA PHE A 111 -1.66 -10.52 -4.98
C PHE A 111 -1.99 -11.46 -3.80
N PRO A 112 -1.77 -11.06 -2.54
CA PRO A 112 -1.99 -11.93 -1.39
C PRO A 112 -3.46 -12.35 -1.22
N LYS A 113 -3.68 -13.51 -0.58
CA LYS A 113 -5.03 -14.04 -0.28
C LYS A 113 -5.73 -13.28 0.85
N SER A 114 -4.95 -12.77 1.81
CA SER A 114 -5.45 -11.90 2.87
C SER A 114 -5.24 -10.45 2.46
N PHE A 115 -6.31 -9.67 2.47
CA PHE A 115 -6.30 -8.29 1.97
C PHE A 115 -7.38 -7.44 2.60
N VAL A 116 -7.26 -6.13 2.40
CA VAL A 116 -8.27 -5.16 2.83
C VAL A 116 -8.99 -4.64 1.60
N ARG A 117 -10.31 -4.56 1.70
CA ARG A 117 -11.19 -3.85 0.77
C ARG A 117 -11.79 -2.63 1.48
N PRO A 118 -11.34 -1.41 1.14
CA PRO A 118 -12.01 -0.21 1.58
C PRO A 118 -13.45 -0.16 1.05
N LEU A 119 -14.41 0.17 1.93
CA LEU A 119 -15.79 0.45 1.54
C LEU A 119 -16.01 1.97 1.55
N ASN A 120 -17.14 2.43 2.10
CA ASN A 120 -17.32 3.83 2.45
C ASN A 120 -16.66 4.07 3.80
N TYR A 121 -15.91 5.18 3.92
CA TYR A 121 -15.32 5.57 5.19
C TYR A 121 -16.40 5.62 6.31
N PRO A 122 -16.11 5.08 7.51
CA PRO A 122 -14.83 4.51 7.98
C PRO A 122 -14.72 2.98 7.81
N TYR A 123 -15.63 2.36 7.05
CA TYR A 123 -15.78 0.91 6.96
C TYR A 123 -14.81 0.26 5.96
N ALA A 124 -14.35 -0.94 6.30
CA ALA A 124 -13.58 -1.80 5.40
C ALA A 124 -13.93 -3.28 5.62
N GLU A 125 -13.80 -4.11 4.60
CA GLU A 125 -13.77 -5.56 4.75
C GLU A 125 -12.32 -6.03 4.85
N VAL A 126 -12.00 -6.79 5.89
CA VAL A 126 -10.73 -7.49 6.03
C VAL A 126 -10.96 -8.95 5.65
N TYR A 127 -10.28 -9.39 4.61
CA TYR A 127 -10.31 -10.78 4.15
C TYR A 127 -9.13 -11.52 4.76
N GLU A 128 -9.43 -12.55 5.54
CA GLU A 128 -8.44 -13.51 6.02
C GLU A 128 -8.70 -14.86 5.34
N ASN A 129 -7.79 -15.27 4.44
CA ASN A 129 -7.93 -16.50 3.66
C ASN A 129 -9.27 -16.66 2.90
N GLY A 130 -9.91 -15.55 2.52
CA GLY A 130 -11.14 -15.53 1.71
C GLY A 130 -12.42 -15.25 2.48
N SER A 131 -12.40 -15.26 3.82
CA SER A 131 -13.56 -14.88 4.63
C SER A 131 -13.53 -13.38 4.95
N PRO A 132 -14.56 -12.60 4.57
CA PRO A 132 -14.63 -11.18 4.90
C PRO A 132 -15.09 -10.96 6.34
N THR A 133 -14.46 -10.01 7.02
CA THR A 133 -14.92 -9.44 8.28
C THR A 133 -15.09 -7.94 8.11
N LEU A 134 -16.27 -7.41 8.46
CA LEU A 134 -16.52 -5.97 8.42
C LEU A 134 -15.85 -5.31 9.63
N CYS A 135 -15.00 -4.31 9.37
CA CYS A 135 -14.17 -3.65 10.36
C CYS A 135 -14.28 -2.12 10.26
N ILE A 136 -13.99 -1.46 11.37
CA ILE A 136 -13.67 -0.03 11.46
C ILE A 136 -12.28 0.05 12.10
N TRP A 137 -11.41 0.92 11.59
CA TRP A 137 -10.10 1.13 12.21
C TRP A 137 -10.25 1.77 13.59
N LYS A 138 -9.41 1.37 14.54
CA LYS A 138 -9.54 1.80 15.94
C LYS A 138 -9.46 3.32 16.06
N GLU A 139 -8.55 3.94 15.32
CA GLU A 139 -8.33 5.38 15.32
C GLU A 139 -9.60 6.12 14.90
N GLU A 140 -10.23 5.67 13.80
CA GLU A 140 -11.47 6.25 13.28
C GLU A 140 -12.66 6.01 14.21
N LEU A 141 -12.68 4.86 14.90
CA LEU A 141 -13.70 4.58 15.91
C LEU A 141 -13.61 5.55 17.09
N LEU A 142 -12.40 5.90 17.53
CA LEU A 142 -12.19 6.84 18.63
C LEU A 142 -12.66 8.25 18.23
N ASP A 143 -12.30 8.72 17.03
CA ASP A 143 -12.75 10.02 16.52
C ASP A 143 -14.28 10.10 16.45
N ILE A 144 -14.94 9.04 15.99
CA ILE A 144 -16.41 8.98 15.95
C ILE A 144 -16.99 9.03 17.36
N LEU A 145 -16.42 8.29 18.32
CA LEU A 145 -16.93 8.24 19.68
C LEU A 145 -16.76 9.56 20.43
N ASP A 146 -15.66 10.28 20.17
CA ASP A 146 -15.41 11.61 20.74
C ASP A 146 -16.42 12.63 20.19
N ASP A 147 -16.81 12.55 18.91
CA ASP A 147 -17.80 13.44 18.28
C ASP A 147 -19.25 13.25 18.79
N VAL A 148 -19.59 12.11 19.42
CA VAL A 148 -20.92 11.86 20.00
C VAL A 148 -20.97 12.05 21.52
N SER A 149 -19.87 12.51 22.13
CA SER A 149 -19.74 12.78 23.57
C SER A 149 -19.95 14.25 23.95
#